data_AF-A0AAD3D387-F1
#
_entry.id   AF-A0AAD3D387-F1
#
_cell.length_a   1.000
_cell.length_b   1.000
_cell.length_c   1.000
_cell.angle_alpha   90.00
_cell.angle_beta   90.00
_cell.angle_gamma   90.00
#
_symmetry.space_group_name_H-M   'P 1'
#
loop_
_entity.id
_entity.type
_entity.pdbx_description
1 polymer ?
#
loop_
_entity_poly.entity_id
_entity_poly.type
_entity_poly.pdbx_seq_one_letter_code
_entity_poly.pdbx_strand_id
1 'polypeptide(L)'
;MSEKEATEAATPAAAVEKKAWTNEDLISLIQAVKFSNKEASQRQVHTEITTVMSKTSSFEFLSDITLNDVKKVWKKALTQKKASSEAKDVLPSTGGILKFYTVGDGSVKTLAEQYTNKAAAALVATEEKEEEEEMKHYVHVFLNVPADKSGTKPHQALINFQKKSKGKGKKASDGKEIVKIQSAGVIPGMEDVKNPMLLYNQSRTARTFIHPDENGEDDEGYDKIKALIEEAGKSGVVTGGGLKAYFYAKISKRPGEQDVISIDVKELAPAQAW
;
A
#
# COMPACT_ATOMS: atom_id res chain seq x y z
N MET A 1 51.21 45.11 -51.67
CA MET A 1 50.28 45.58 -50.62
C MET A 1 49.57 44.36 -50.08
N SER A 2 49.70 44.14 -48.78
CA SER A 2 49.31 42.93 -48.06
C SER A 2 47.80 42.74 -48.00
N GLU A 3 47.33 41.53 -48.31
CA GLU A 3 46.01 41.06 -47.88
C GLU A 3 46.18 40.05 -46.74
N LYS A 4 45.41 40.28 -45.68
CA LYS A 4 45.50 39.65 -44.36
C LYS A 4 44.77 38.31 -44.37
N GLU A 5 45.42 37.28 -43.81
CA GLU A 5 44.78 36.06 -43.31
C GLU A 5 43.80 36.39 -42.17
N ALA A 6 42.58 35.86 -42.25
CA ALA A 6 41.65 35.76 -41.14
C ALA A 6 41.68 34.32 -40.62
N THR A 7 42.23 34.15 -39.42
CA THR A 7 42.23 32.91 -38.65
C THR A 7 40.91 32.81 -37.88
N GLU A 8 40.08 31.82 -38.21
CA GLU A 8 38.84 31.51 -37.52
C GLU A 8 39.13 30.75 -36.23
N ALA A 9 38.70 31.31 -35.10
CA ALA A 9 38.92 30.77 -33.76
C ALA A 9 37.97 29.60 -33.47
N ALA A 10 38.52 28.40 -33.28
CA ALA A 10 37.80 27.27 -32.74
C ALA A 10 37.48 27.47 -31.26
N THR A 11 36.19 27.44 -30.91
CA THR A 11 35.70 27.40 -29.52
C THR A 11 35.52 25.93 -29.10
N PRO A 12 36.11 25.44 -27.99
CA PRO A 12 35.81 24.10 -27.49
C PRO A 12 34.53 24.14 -26.65
N ALA A 13 33.46 23.54 -27.17
CA ALA A 13 32.24 23.28 -26.41
C ALA A 13 32.48 22.09 -25.45
N ALA A 14 32.63 22.37 -24.16
CA ALA A 14 32.63 21.37 -23.11
C ALA A 14 31.21 20.79 -22.94
N ALA A 15 30.98 19.59 -23.47
CA ALA A 15 29.78 18.81 -23.19
C ALA A 15 29.88 18.21 -21.78
N VAL A 16 29.25 18.86 -20.80
CA VAL A 16 29.00 18.25 -19.49
C VAL A 16 27.76 17.37 -19.64
N GLU A 17 27.96 16.06 -19.82
CA GLU A 17 26.88 15.08 -19.76
C GLU A 17 26.22 15.14 -18.38
N LYS A 18 24.95 15.53 -18.35
CA LYS A 18 24.17 15.61 -17.11
C LYS A 18 23.85 14.20 -16.65
N LYS A 19 24.43 13.81 -15.51
CA LYS A 19 24.04 12.60 -14.77
C LYS A 19 22.52 12.63 -14.54
N ALA A 20 21.79 11.64 -15.06
CA ALA A 20 20.32 11.60 -15.01
C ALA A 20 19.75 11.33 -13.61
N TRP A 21 20.63 11.04 -12.64
CA TRP A 21 20.26 10.73 -11.27
C TRP A 21 21.00 11.64 -10.28
N THR A 22 20.32 11.97 -9.17
CA THR A 22 20.88 12.79 -8.10
C THR A 22 21.40 11.94 -6.94
N ASN A 23 22.27 12.52 -6.11
CA ASN A 23 22.72 11.85 -4.88
C ASN A 23 21.56 11.54 -3.92
N GLU A 24 20.48 12.33 -3.95
CA GLU A 24 19.29 12.10 -3.13
C GLU A 24 18.50 10.89 -3.63
N ASP A 25 18.32 10.78 -4.95
CA ASP A 25 17.70 9.60 -5.56
C ASP A 25 18.46 8.32 -5.16
N LEU A 26 19.79 8.33 -5.25
CA LEU A 26 20.62 7.19 -4.88
C LEU A 26 20.55 6.84 -3.38
N ILE A 27 20.40 7.84 -2.51
CA ILE A 27 20.20 7.63 -1.07
C ILE A 27 18.89 6.90 -0.81
N SER A 28 17.79 7.35 -1.43
CA SER A 28 16.48 6.72 -1.29
C SER A 28 16.49 5.27 -1.79
N LEU A 29 17.16 5.00 -2.90
CA LEU A 29 17.30 3.64 -3.43
C LEU A 29 18.09 2.72 -2.47
N ILE A 30 19.22 3.20 -1.92
CA ILE A 30 19.99 2.43 -0.93
C ILE A 30 19.17 2.14 0.32
N GLN A 31 18.39 3.09 0.80
CA GLN A 31 17.51 2.90 1.96
C GLN A 31 16.44 1.86 1.69
N ALA A 32 15.82 1.90 0.51
CA ALA A 32 14.81 0.92 0.13
C ALA A 32 15.38 -0.51 0.06
N VAL A 33 16.54 -0.69 -0.58
CA VAL A 33 17.18 -2.01 -0.65
C VAL A 33 17.61 -2.49 0.75
N LYS A 34 18.15 -1.62 1.60
CA LYS A 34 18.53 -1.97 2.99
C LYS A 34 17.34 -2.20 3.91
N PHE A 35 16.17 -1.65 3.58
CA PHE A 35 14.93 -1.95 4.28
C PHE A 35 14.48 -3.38 3.99
N SER A 36 14.51 -3.79 2.72
CA SER A 36 14.17 -5.16 2.31
C SER A 36 15.21 -6.19 2.73
N ASN A 37 16.50 -5.83 2.74
CA ASN A 37 17.58 -6.70 3.18
C ASN A 37 18.52 -5.96 4.16
N LYS A 38 18.26 -6.12 5.46
CA LYS A 38 18.99 -5.42 6.54
C LYS A 38 20.49 -5.70 6.51
N GLU A 39 20.91 -6.88 6.08
CA GLU A 39 22.32 -7.31 6.07
C GLU A 39 23.03 -7.06 4.74
N ALA A 40 22.32 -6.55 3.72
CA ALA A 40 22.91 -6.32 2.41
C ALA A 40 24.17 -5.43 2.48
N SER A 41 25.26 -5.94 1.89
CA SER A 41 26.52 -5.22 1.71
C SER A 41 26.40 -4.17 0.60
N GLN A 42 27.33 -3.22 0.56
CA GLN A 42 27.38 -2.19 -0.49
C GLN A 42 27.39 -2.76 -1.91
N ARG A 43 28.08 -3.89 -2.11
CA ARG A 43 28.14 -4.57 -3.41
C ARG A 43 26.78 -5.16 -3.78
N GLN A 44 26.11 -5.82 -2.84
CA GLN A 44 24.78 -6.37 -3.08
C GLN A 44 23.75 -5.27 -3.39
N VAL A 45 23.80 -4.14 -2.68
CA VAL A 45 22.93 -3.00 -2.98
C VAL A 45 23.21 -2.41 -4.36
N HIS A 46 24.49 -2.28 -4.74
CA HIS A 46 24.86 -1.84 -6.08
C HIS A 46 24.35 -2.80 -7.16
N THR A 47 24.55 -4.11 -6.98
CA THR A 47 24.03 -5.14 -7.89
C THR A 47 22.51 -5.08 -8.00
N GLU A 48 21.79 -4.91 -6.89
CA GLU A 48 20.32 -4.79 -6.90
C GLU A 48 19.86 -3.58 -7.73
N ILE A 49 20.45 -2.40 -7.48
CA ILE A 49 20.11 -1.17 -8.21
C ILE A 49 20.43 -1.31 -9.70
N THR A 50 21.62 -1.82 -10.04
CA THR A 50 22.10 -1.88 -11.43
C THR A 50 21.58 -3.07 -12.23
N THR A 51 21.08 -4.13 -11.57
CA THR A 51 20.66 -5.37 -12.25
C THR A 51 19.16 -5.60 -12.17
N VAL A 52 18.53 -5.22 -11.06
CA VAL A 52 17.08 -5.43 -10.87
C VAL A 52 16.32 -4.19 -11.31
N MET A 53 16.73 -3.01 -10.86
CA MET A 53 16.00 -1.78 -11.17
C MET A 53 16.23 -1.29 -12.60
N SER A 54 17.43 -1.44 -13.14
CA SER A 54 17.77 -1.05 -14.53
C SER A 54 17.01 -1.85 -15.60
N LYS A 55 16.54 -3.06 -15.28
CA LYS A 55 15.74 -3.91 -16.20
C LYS A 55 14.31 -3.39 -16.39
N THR A 56 13.86 -2.50 -15.52
CA THR A 56 12.59 -1.83 -15.70
C THR A 56 12.81 -0.68 -16.69
N SER A 57 12.10 -0.67 -17.82
CA SER A 57 12.27 0.29 -18.93
C SER A 57 12.25 1.77 -18.54
N SER A 58 11.73 2.10 -17.36
CA SER A 58 11.71 3.46 -16.81
C SER A 58 13.02 3.89 -16.14
N PHE A 59 13.99 2.99 -15.94
CA PHE A 59 15.17 3.20 -15.10
C PHE A 59 16.49 2.74 -15.74
N GLU A 60 16.55 2.67 -17.08
CA GLU A 60 17.78 2.28 -17.80
C GLU A 60 19.00 3.13 -17.39
N PHE A 61 18.78 4.41 -17.05
CA PHE A 61 19.81 5.35 -16.58
C PHE A 61 20.47 4.96 -15.25
N LEU A 62 19.92 3.99 -14.51
CA LEU A 62 20.52 3.47 -13.28
C LEU A 62 21.64 2.45 -13.57
N SER A 63 21.74 1.93 -14.80
CA SER A 63 22.79 1.00 -15.19
C SER A 63 24.20 1.61 -15.09
N ASP A 64 24.31 2.93 -15.28
CA ASP A 64 25.57 3.68 -15.21
C ASP A 64 26.04 3.99 -13.77
N ILE A 65 25.29 3.56 -12.75
CA ILE A 65 25.68 3.77 -11.36
C ILE A 65 26.89 2.89 -11.04
N THR A 66 27.96 3.55 -10.59
CA THR A 66 29.16 2.83 -10.14
C THR A 66 29.08 2.48 -8.66
N LEU A 67 29.81 1.44 -8.25
CA LEU A 67 29.95 1.10 -6.83
C LEU A 67 30.52 2.26 -6.00
N ASN A 68 31.35 3.11 -6.61
CA ASN A 68 31.92 4.28 -5.95
C ASN A 68 30.85 5.33 -5.63
N ASP A 69 29.85 5.47 -6.49
CA ASP A 69 28.73 6.37 -6.23
C ASP A 69 27.89 5.90 -5.04
N VAL A 70 27.60 4.60 -4.97
CA VAL A 70 26.92 3.97 -3.82
C VAL A 70 27.72 4.20 -2.54
N LYS A 71 29.05 3.98 -2.57
CA LYS A 71 29.95 4.22 -1.43
C LYS A 71 29.91 5.66 -0.93
N LYS A 72 29.91 6.64 -1.84
CA LYS A 72 29.91 8.07 -1.49
C LYS A 72 28.68 8.46 -0.66
N VAL A 73 27.51 7.93 -0.99
CA VAL A 73 26.26 8.28 -0.29
C VAL A 73 25.84 7.27 0.78
N TRP A 74 26.52 6.12 0.88
CA TRP A 74 26.19 5.02 1.80
C TRP A 74 26.02 5.45 3.26
N LYS A 75 27.01 6.20 3.79
CA LYS A 75 26.95 6.67 5.19
C LYS A 75 25.74 7.57 5.39
N LYS A 76 25.50 8.52 4.48
CA LYS A 76 24.36 9.44 4.54
C LYS A 76 23.03 8.67 4.52
N ALA A 77 22.92 7.66 3.66
CA ALA A 77 21.73 6.81 3.57
C ALA A 77 21.42 6.05 4.86
N LEU A 78 22.43 5.56 5.57
CA LEU A 78 22.24 4.82 6.83
C LEU A 78 22.06 5.73 8.06
N THR A 79 22.66 6.92 8.07
CA THR A 79 22.61 7.84 9.21
C THR A 79 21.31 8.66 9.25
N GLN A 80 20.59 8.81 8.14
CA GLN A 80 19.35 9.59 8.06
C GLN A 80 18.15 8.99 8.84
N LYS A 81 18.34 7.88 9.56
CA LYS A 81 17.33 7.24 10.43
C LYS A 81 16.91 8.05 11.67
N LYS A 82 17.48 9.24 11.93
CA LYS A 82 17.25 9.98 13.18
C LYS A 82 16.85 11.46 13.03
N ALA A 83 16.54 11.94 11.83
CA ALA A 83 16.19 13.35 11.58
C ALA A 83 14.78 13.56 11.01
N SER A 84 13.88 12.58 11.11
CA SER A 84 12.47 12.74 10.71
C SER A 84 11.51 13.08 11.86
N SER A 85 12.01 13.38 13.07
CA SER A 85 11.17 13.90 14.16
C SER A 85 11.14 15.42 14.28
N GLU A 86 12.04 16.16 13.60
CA GLU A 86 12.05 17.62 13.57
C GLU A 86 12.58 18.15 12.22
N ALA A 87 11.75 18.10 11.18
CA ALA A 87 11.99 18.86 9.96
C ALA A 87 10.79 19.77 9.72
N LYS A 88 11.02 21.08 9.90
CA LYS A 88 10.16 22.14 9.38
C LYS A 88 9.87 21.87 7.92
N ASP A 89 8.61 22.07 7.53
CA ASP A 89 8.13 22.17 6.16
C ASP A 89 9.08 23.02 5.31
N VAL A 90 9.92 22.36 4.51
CA VAL A 90 10.57 22.96 3.36
C VAL A 90 10.29 22.04 2.18
N LEU A 91 9.23 22.38 1.43
CA LEU A 91 9.00 21.85 0.10
C LEU A 91 10.25 22.11 -0.78
N PRO A 92 10.72 21.15 -1.59
CA PRO A 92 11.54 21.50 -2.74
C PRO A 92 10.66 22.28 -3.73
N SER A 93 10.89 23.59 -3.80
CA SER A 93 10.19 24.55 -4.66
C SER A 93 10.71 24.51 -6.10
N THR A 94 10.67 23.35 -6.74
CA THR A 94 10.92 23.21 -8.18
C THR A 94 9.92 22.22 -8.77
N GLY A 95 8.79 22.74 -9.28
CA GLY A 95 7.91 22.13 -10.29
C GLY A 95 7.86 20.60 -10.31
N GLY A 96 7.59 20.00 -9.15
CA GLY A 96 7.92 18.60 -8.87
C GLY A 96 7.18 17.63 -9.76
N ILE A 97 7.87 17.11 -10.78
CA ILE A 97 7.52 15.84 -11.41
C ILE A 97 7.61 14.79 -10.31
N LEU A 98 6.45 14.24 -9.97
CA LEU A 98 6.25 13.19 -8.99
C LEU A 98 7.03 11.94 -9.44
N LYS A 99 8.15 11.63 -8.78
CA LYS A 99 8.95 10.42 -9.07
C LYS A 99 8.44 9.25 -8.23
N PHE A 100 7.97 8.21 -8.91
CA PHE A 100 7.56 6.95 -8.30
C PHE A 100 8.73 5.97 -8.33
N TYR A 101 8.94 5.24 -7.23
CA TYR A 101 9.90 4.14 -7.16
C TYR A 101 9.18 2.86 -6.73
N THR A 102 9.21 1.83 -7.58
CA THR A 102 8.75 0.47 -7.28
C THR A 102 9.95 -0.37 -6.86
N VAL A 103 9.82 -1.15 -5.78
CA VAL A 103 10.93 -1.95 -5.25
C VAL A 103 10.47 -3.40 -5.06
N GLY A 104 11.19 -4.32 -5.70
CA GLY A 104 11.14 -5.76 -5.46
C GLY A 104 10.18 -6.55 -6.35
N ASP A 105 10.73 -7.46 -7.14
CA ASP A 105 9.98 -8.54 -7.78
C ASP A 105 10.13 -9.79 -6.89
N GLY A 106 9.15 -10.04 -6.01
CA GLY A 106 9.14 -11.25 -5.17
C GLY A 106 8.77 -11.11 -3.68
N SER A 107 8.85 -9.91 -3.07
CA SER A 107 8.44 -9.72 -1.65
C SER A 107 6.92 -9.70 -1.44
N VAL A 108 6.14 -9.66 -2.52
CA VAL A 108 4.69 -9.43 -2.49
C VAL A 108 3.91 -10.75 -2.44
N LYS A 109 4.45 -11.84 -3.00
CA LYS A 109 3.76 -13.16 -3.01
C LYS A 109 3.56 -13.70 -1.59
N THR A 110 4.56 -13.59 -0.72
CA THR A 110 4.47 -14.02 0.68
C THR A 110 3.57 -13.12 1.52
N LEU A 111 3.45 -11.83 1.19
CA LEU A 111 2.49 -10.93 1.85
C LEU A 111 1.05 -11.26 1.47
N ALA A 112 0.79 -11.52 0.18
CA ALA A 112 -0.54 -11.90 -0.32
C ALA A 112 -1.05 -13.19 0.34
N GLU A 113 -0.18 -14.19 0.48
CA GLU A 113 -0.45 -15.45 1.19
C GLU A 113 -0.75 -15.24 2.69
N GLN A 114 -0.16 -14.22 3.33
CA GLN A 114 -0.43 -13.88 4.73
C GLN A 114 -1.80 -13.20 4.94
N TYR A 115 -2.45 -12.71 3.88
CA TYR A 115 -3.73 -11.99 3.95
C TYR A 115 -4.97 -12.87 3.83
N THR A 116 -4.89 -14.13 4.26
CA THR A 116 -6.05 -15.02 4.30
C THR A 116 -6.88 -14.77 5.56
N ASN A 117 -8.20 -14.92 5.45
CA ASN A 117 -9.11 -14.81 6.59
C ASN A 117 -8.78 -15.88 7.66
N LYS A 118 -8.31 -17.06 7.23
CA LYS A 118 -7.83 -18.13 8.13
C LYS A 118 -6.62 -17.71 8.96
N ALA A 119 -5.65 -17.01 8.36
CA ALA A 119 -4.50 -16.47 9.10
C ALA A 119 -4.91 -15.37 10.08
N ALA A 120 -5.85 -14.49 9.71
CA ALA A 120 -6.40 -13.50 10.61
C ALA A 120 -7.13 -14.15 11.80
N ALA A 121 -7.94 -15.19 11.55
CA ALA A 121 -8.66 -15.92 12.59
C ALA A 121 -7.72 -16.61 13.58
N ALA A 122 -6.68 -17.30 13.09
CA ALA A 122 -5.69 -17.97 13.94
C ALA A 122 -4.98 -16.99 14.89
N LEU A 123 -4.69 -15.77 14.41
CA LEU A 123 -4.04 -14.72 15.19
C LEU A 123 -4.93 -14.15 16.30
N VAL A 124 -6.24 -14.04 16.08
CA VAL A 124 -7.16 -13.60 17.14
C VAL A 124 -7.44 -14.72 18.13
N ALA A 125 -7.56 -15.97 17.67
CA ALA A 125 -7.76 -17.14 18.53
C ALA A 125 -6.64 -17.36 19.56
N THR A 126 -5.40 -16.93 19.26
CA THR A 126 -4.30 -16.98 20.23
C THR A 126 -4.41 -15.97 21.37
N GLU A 127 -5.17 -14.89 21.19
CA GLU A 127 -5.31 -13.80 22.17
C GLU A 127 -6.53 -13.98 23.10
N GLU A 128 -7.58 -14.67 22.66
CA GLU A 128 -8.88 -14.74 23.36
C GLU A 128 -9.34 -16.19 23.59
N LYS A 129 -8.73 -16.87 24.58
CA LYS A 129 -9.06 -18.27 24.96
C LYS A 129 -10.42 -18.46 25.64
N GLU A 130 -11.15 -17.38 25.97
CA GLU A 130 -12.41 -17.44 26.72
C GLU A 130 -13.68 -17.06 25.91
N GLU A 131 -13.56 -16.59 24.66
CA GLU A 131 -14.71 -16.17 23.81
C GLU A 131 -14.92 -17.06 22.56
N GLU A 132 -14.49 -18.32 22.61
CA GLU A 132 -14.49 -19.22 21.44
C GLU A 132 -15.89 -19.47 20.84
N GLU A 133 -16.95 -19.43 21.66
CA GLU A 133 -18.35 -19.52 21.21
C GLU A 133 -18.84 -18.23 20.53
N GLU A 134 -18.46 -17.05 21.02
CA GLU A 134 -18.87 -15.77 20.42
C GLU A 134 -18.15 -15.50 19.10
N MET A 135 -16.91 -15.98 18.98
CA MET A 135 -16.04 -15.81 17.82
C MET A 135 -16.52 -16.56 16.57
N LYS A 136 -17.38 -17.57 16.71
CA LYS A 136 -17.94 -18.34 15.57
C LYS A 136 -18.72 -17.48 14.58
N HIS A 137 -19.25 -16.35 15.03
CA HIS A 137 -20.02 -15.41 14.20
C HIS A 137 -19.18 -14.27 13.65
N TYR A 138 -17.87 -14.27 13.86
CA TYR A 138 -16.99 -13.22 13.36
C TYR A 138 -16.21 -13.68 12.14
N VAL A 139 -16.13 -12.80 11.14
CA VAL A 139 -15.20 -12.93 10.01
C VAL A 139 -14.03 -12.00 10.25
N HIS A 140 -12.83 -12.57 10.35
CA HIS A 140 -11.60 -11.83 10.65
C HIS A 140 -10.88 -11.43 9.38
N VAL A 141 -10.56 -10.14 9.25
CA VAL A 141 -9.87 -9.57 8.09
C VAL A 141 -8.76 -8.64 8.57
N PHE A 142 -7.61 -8.64 7.90
CA PHE A 142 -6.55 -7.68 8.18
C PHE A 142 -6.97 -6.26 7.77
N LEU A 143 -6.57 -5.25 8.54
CA LEU A 143 -6.73 -3.85 8.15
C LEU A 143 -5.64 -3.41 7.16
N ASN A 144 -5.95 -2.41 6.33
CA ASN A 144 -5.05 -1.84 5.33
C ASN A 144 -4.58 -2.82 4.23
N VAL A 145 -5.36 -3.86 3.94
CA VAL A 145 -5.10 -4.72 2.77
C VAL A 145 -5.43 -3.94 1.50
N PRO A 146 -4.53 -3.90 0.50
CA PRO A 146 -4.76 -3.18 -0.76
C PRO A 146 -5.86 -3.84 -1.61
N ALA A 147 -6.38 -3.09 -2.59
CA ALA A 147 -7.42 -3.57 -3.52
C ALA A 147 -6.94 -4.66 -4.48
N ASP A 148 -5.64 -4.75 -4.69
CA ASP A 148 -4.99 -5.75 -5.55
C ASP A 148 -4.02 -6.56 -4.68
N LYS A 149 -4.08 -7.89 -4.76
CA LYS A 149 -3.15 -8.81 -4.08
C LYS A 149 -2.12 -9.41 -5.03
N SER A 150 -2.30 -9.27 -6.33
CA SER A 150 -1.47 -9.94 -7.36
C SER A 150 -0.02 -9.46 -7.34
N GLY A 151 0.26 -8.28 -6.78
CA GLY A 151 1.57 -7.61 -6.87
C GLY A 151 1.98 -7.24 -8.29
N THR A 152 1.13 -7.49 -9.30
CA THR A 152 1.42 -7.24 -10.71
C THR A 152 1.12 -5.80 -11.12
N LYS A 153 0.18 -5.15 -10.44
CA LYS A 153 -0.10 -3.72 -10.65
C LYS A 153 0.65 -2.92 -9.60
N PRO A 154 1.38 -1.86 -9.99
CA PRO A 154 2.05 -1.00 -9.02
C PRO A 154 1.00 -0.45 -8.03
N HIS A 155 1.15 -0.77 -6.74
CA HIS A 155 0.29 -0.20 -5.72
C HIS A 155 0.49 1.32 -5.70
N GLN A 156 -0.48 2.07 -6.22
CA GLN A 156 -0.57 3.50 -5.93
C GLN A 156 -0.78 3.67 -4.43
N ALA A 157 0.24 4.12 -3.71
CA ALA A 157 0.10 4.56 -2.35
C ALA A 157 -0.72 5.86 -2.34
N LEU A 158 -2.00 5.79 -1.99
CA LEU A 158 -2.80 6.97 -1.64
C LEU A 158 -2.32 7.48 -0.28
N ILE A 159 -1.38 8.44 -0.30
CA ILE A 159 -1.02 9.24 0.87
C ILE A 159 -2.19 10.19 1.14
N ASN A 160 -2.99 9.86 2.15
CA ASN A 160 -4.14 10.68 2.52
C ASN A 160 -3.65 11.90 3.31
N PHE A 161 -3.69 13.10 2.70
CA PHE A 161 -3.32 14.37 3.35
C PHE A 161 -4.45 14.98 4.19
N GLN A 162 -5.47 14.20 4.57
CA GLN A 162 -6.50 14.69 5.47
C GLN A 162 -5.92 14.86 6.88
N LYS A 163 -5.79 16.11 7.34
CA LYS A 163 -5.60 16.44 8.76
C LYS A 163 -6.60 15.60 9.55
N LYS A 164 -6.12 14.78 10.49
CA LYS A 164 -6.96 13.97 11.38
C LYS A 164 -8.01 14.87 12.05
N SER A 165 -9.19 15.01 11.44
CA SER A 165 -10.34 15.54 12.14
C SER A 165 -10.66 14.51 13.20
N LYS A 166 -10.53 14.87 14.49
CA LYS A 166 -10.95 14.02 15.60
C LYS A 166 -12.48 13.88 15.60
N GLY A 167 -13.03 13.23 14.59
CA GLY A 167 -14.40 12.75 14.60
C GLY A 167 -14.45 11.57 15.57
N LYS A 168 -15.12 11.74 16.72
CA LYS A 168 -15.50 10.60 17.55
C LYS A 168 -16.38 9.70 16.68
N GLY A 169 -15.85 8.58 16.21
CA GLY A 169 -16.66 7.52 15.63
C GLY A 169 -17.75 7.15 16.64
N LYS A 170 -18.99 7.04 16.17
CA LYS A 170 -20.11 6.64 17.01
C LYS A 170 -19.93 5.16 17.35
N LYS A 171 -19.31 4.87 18.50
CA LYS A 171 -19.25 3.52 19.06
C LYS A 171 -20.68 3.07 19.37
N ALA A 172 -21.03 1.84 19.01
CA ALA A 172 -22.22 1.21 19.56
C ALA A 172 -22.03 1.08 21.10
N SER A 173 -23.14 0.98 21.83
CA SER A 173 -23.14 0.92 23.30
C SER A 173 -22.34 -0.26 23.89
N ASP A 174 -21.94 -1.21 23.04
CA ASP A 174 -21.35 -2.50 23.41
C ASP A 174 -19.86 -2.62 22.99
N GLY A 175 -19.17 -1.49 22.81
CA GLY A 175 -17.76 -1.48 22.38
C GLY A 175 -17.53 -1.82 20.90
N LYS A 176 -18.55 -2.33 20.20
CA LYS A 176 -18.54 -2.58 18.75
C LYS A 176 -18.51 -1.26 17.96
N GLU A 177 -17.71 -1.21 16.91
CA GLU A 177 -17.68 -0.12 15.93
C GLU A 177 -18.57 -0.49 14.74
N ILE A 178 -19.27 0.48 14.16
CA ILE A 178 -20.00 0.25 12.91
C ILE A 178 -19.02 0.43 11.76
N VAL A 179 -19.05 -0.49 10.79
CA VAL A 179 -18.34 -0.38 9.52
C VAL A 179 -19.29 -0.52 8.35
N LYS A 180 -18.92 0.08 7.22
CA LYS A 180 -19.65 -0.02 5.96
C LYS A 180 -18.85 -0.90 5.03
N ILE A 181 -19.50 -1.91 4.49
CA ILE A 181 -18.93 -2.80 3.49
C ILE A 181 -19.69 -2.57 2.20
N GLN A 182 -18.95 -2.35 1.12
CA GLN A 182 -19.47 -2.06 -0.20
C GLN A 182 -18.96 -3.11 -1.20
N SER A 183 -19.89 -3.81 -1.82
CA SER A 183 -19.62 -4.69 -2.95
C SER A 183 -19.56 -3.88 -4.24
N ALA A 184 -18.72 -4.30 -5.18
CA ALA A 184 -18.73 -3.73 -6.53
C ALA A 184 -20.05 -4.09 -7.24
N GLY A 185 -20.51 -3.21 -8.13
CA GLY A 185 -21.64 -3.55 -9.00
C GLY A 185 -21.26 -4.73 -9.90
N VAL A 186 -22.22 -5.62 -10.16
CA VAL A 186 -22.04 -6.68 -11.15
C VAL A 186 -21.92 -6.04 -12.53
N ILE A 187 -20.82 -6.31 -13.22
CA ILE A 187 -20.62 -5.84 -14.59
C ILE A 187 -21.33 -6.86 -15.51
N PRO A 188 -22.23 -6.42 -16.42
CA PRO A 188 -22.89 -7.32 -17.36
C PRO A 188 -21.84 -8.16 -18.13
N GLY A 189 -21.98 -9.49 -18.09
CA GLY A 189 -21.03 -10.42 -18.71
C GLY A 189 -19.84 -10.83 -17.84
N MET A 190 -19.76 -10.38 -16.58
CA MET A 190 -18.79 -10.82 -15.57
C MET A 190 -19.49 -11.21 -14.26
N GLU A 191 -20.66 -11.85 -14.37
CA GLU A 191 -21.53 -12.19 -13.23
C GLU A 191 -20.88 -13.21 -12.29
N ASP A 192 -20.02 -14.08 -12.84
CA ASP A 192 -19.32 -15.13 -12.08
C ASP A 192 -18.04 -14.64 -11.37
N VAL A 193 -17.60 -13.39 -11.63
CA VAL A 193 -16.34 -12.88 -11.09
C VAL A 193 -16.55 -12.32 -9.68
N LYS A 194 -15.98 -12.98 -8.67
CA LYS A 194 -15.92 -12.45 -7.30
C LYS A 194 -14.96 -11.25 -7.25
N ASN A 195 -15.48 -10.08 -6.86
CA ASN A 195 -14.73 -8.82 -6.80
C ASN A 195 -14.45 -8.42 -5.34
N PRO A 196 -13.25 -7.92 -4.99
CA PRO A 196 -12.96 -7.48 -3.63
C PRO A 196 -13.98 -6.44 -3.11
N MET A 197 -14.40 -6.59 -1.86
CA MET A 197 -15.33 -5.68 -1.19
C MET A 197 -14.58 -4.63 -0.38
N LEU A 198 -15.00 -3.37 -0.46
CA LEU A 198 -14.39 -2.27 0.28
C LEU A 198 -15.03 -2.13 1.67
N LEU A 199 -14.22 -2.26 2.72
CA LEU A 199 -14.62 -2.04 4.11
C LEU A 199 -14.05 -0.72 4.63
N TYR A 200 -14.86 0.07 5.34
CA TYR A 200 -14.38 1.21 6.13
C TYR A 200 -15.32 1.66 7.25
N ASN A 201 -14.75 2.25 8.30
CA ASN A 201 -15.50 2.98 9.32
C ASN A 201 -15.76 4.44 8.92
N GLN A 202 -16.62 5.13 9.68
CA GLN A 202 -17.02 6.52 9.40
C GLN A 202 -15.82 7.48 9.26
N SER A 203 -14.83 7.35 10.16
CA SER A 203 -13.63 8.19 10.18
C SER A 203 -12.57 7.78 9.15
N ARG A 204 -12.79 6.70 8.39
CA ARG A 204 -11.82 6.11 7.43
C ARG A 204 -10.49 5.72 8.08
N THR A 205 -10.47 5.60 9.40
CA THR A 205 -9.29 5.19 10.17
C THR A 205 -9.09 3.69 10.13
N ALA A 206 -10.18 2.93 10.00
CA ALA A 206 -10.16 1.52 9.67
C ALA A 206 -10.67 1.40 8.23
N ARG A 207 -9.80 0.93 7.33
CA ARG A 207 -10.13 0.67 5.93
C ARG A 207 -9.39 -0.56 5.44
N THR A 208 -10.03 -1.39 4.64
CA THR A 208 -9.41 -2.57 4.04
C THR A 208 -10.23 -3.07 2.84
N PHE A 209 -9.65 -3.99 2.08
CA PHE A 209 -10.37 -4.76 1.07
C PHE A 209 -10.52 -6.21 1.55
N ILE A 210 -11.74 -6.72 1.46
CA ILE A 210 -12.07 -8.13 1.71
C ILE A 210 -12.00 -8.83 0.37
N HIS A 211 -11.05 -9.75 0.22
CA HIS A 211 -10.82 -10.46 -1.03
C HIS A 211 -11.48 -11.83 -0.96
N PRO A 212 -12.03 -12.34 -2.08
CA PRO A 212 -12.35 -13.75 -2.19
C PRO A 212 -11.06 -14.57 -2.08
N ASP A 213 -11.11 -15.71 -1.39
CA ASP A 213 -10.01 -16.67 -1.31
C ASP A 213 -9.80 -17.28 -2.70
N GLU A 214 -8.58 -17.20 -3.20
CA GLU A 214 -8.21 -17.71 -4.52
C GLU A 214 -8.23 -19.25 -4.54
N ASN A 215 -8.15 -19.88 -3.37
CA ASN A 215 -8.08 -21.35 -3.25
C ASN A 215 -9.45 -22.04 -3.33
N GLY A 216 -10.54 -21.28 -3.45
CA GLY A 216 -11.85 -21.77 -3.92
C GLY A 216 -12.61 -22.79 -3.05
N GLU A 217 -12.00 -23.40 -2.04
CA GLU A 217 -12.62 -24.54 -1.35
C GLU A 217 -13.49 -24.14 -0.15
N ASP A 218 -13.20 -23.07 0.61
CA ASP A 218 -13.98 -22.71 1.81
C ASP A 218 -13.91 -21.21 2.18
N ASP A 219 -14.18 -20.28 1.25
CA ASP A 219 -14.28 -18.85 1.64
C ASP A 219 -15.66 -18.49 2.21
N GLU A 220 -16.04 -19.21 3.26
CA GLU A 220 -17.31 -18.99 3.94
C GLU A 220 -17.44 -17.54 4.43
N GLY A 221 -16.34 -16.90 4.82
CA GLY A 221 -16.35 -15.56 5.38
C GLY A 221 -16.74 -14.50 4.35
N TYR A 222 -16.08 -14.50 3.19
CA TYR A 222 -16.43 -13.58 2.11
C TYR A 222 -17.85 -13.81 1.61
N ASP A 223 -18.22 -15.07 1.37
CA ASP A 223 -19.52 -15.42 0.80
C ASP A 223 -20.67 -15.08 1.76
N LYS A 224 -20.50 -15.28 3.08
CA LYS A 224 -21.47 -14.84 4.10
C LYS A 224 -21.68 -13.33 4.08
N ILE A 225 -20.59 -12.55 4.05
CA ILE A 225 -20.69 -11.08 4.00
C ILE A 225 -21.37 -10.64 2.70
N LYS A 226 -21.01 -11.24 1.56
CA LYS A 226 -21.61 -10.91 0.27
C LYS A 226 -23.10 -11.23 0.24
N ALA A 227 -23.50 -12.40 0.74
CA ALA A 227 -24.92 -12.80 0.83
C ALA A 227 -25.74 -11.81 1.69
N LEU A 228 -25.22 -11.38 2.85
CA LEU A 228 -25.88 -10.39 3.70
C LEU A 228 -26.02 -9.02 3.01
N ILE A 229 -25.04 -8.61 2.20
CA ILE A 229 -25.11 -7.38 1.40
C ILE A 229 -26.10 -7.53 0.25
N GLU A 230 -26.23 -8.70 -0.36
CA GLU A 230 -27.18 -8.94 -1.44
C GLU A 230 -28.63 -9.00 -0.92
N GLU A 231 -28.84 -9.62 0.23
CA GLU A 231 -30.17 -9.77 0.85
C GLU A 231 -30.71 -8.46 1.42
N ALA A 232 -29.87 -7.72 2.17
CA ALA A 232 -30.30 -6.57 2.95
C ALA A 232 -29.55 -5.26 2.61
N GLY A 233 -28.64 -5.31 1.65
CA GLY A 233 -27.90 -4.13 1.21
C GLY A 233 -28.80 -3.12 0.53
N LYS A 234 -28.53 -1.85 0.80
CA LYS A 234 -29.20 -0.75 0.12
C LYS A 234 -28.38 -0.38 -1.11
N SER A 235 -29.06 -0.21 -2.24
CA SER A 235 -28.42 0.34 -3.44
C SER A 235 -27.85 1.74 -3.13
N GLY A 236 -26.70 2.05 -3.73
CA GLY A 236 -26.10 3.38 -3.62
C GLY A 236 -27.00 4.46 -4.20
N VAL A 237 -26.76 5.72 -3.81
CA VAL A 237 -27.48 6.91 -4.31
C VAL A 237 -27.26 7.13 -5.82
N VAL A 238 -26.19 6.57 -6.37
CA VAL A 238 -25.88 6.65 -7.80
C VAL A 238 -26.51 5.44 -8.49
N THR A 239 -27.33 5.66 -9.52
CA THR A 239 -27.79 4.61 -10.45
C THR A 239 -26.58 3.90 -11.05
N GLY A 240 -26.29 2.68 -10.57
CA GLY A 240 -25.08 1.91 -10.90
C GLY A 240 -24.05 1.78 -9.77
N GLY A 241 -24.32 2.37 -8.60
CA GLY A 241 -23.50 2.18 -7.41
C GLY A 241 -23.70 0.79 -6.82
N GLY A 242 -22.59 0.11 -6.51
CA GLY A 242 -22.63 -1.22 -5.89
C GLY A 242 -23.38 -1.27 -4.55
N LEU A 243 -23.81 -2.47 -4.16
CA LEU A 243 -24.58 -2.69 -2.94
C LEU A 243 -23.73 -2.43 -1.69
N LYS A 244 -24.36 -1.89 -0.64
CA LYS A 244 -23.69 -1.61 0.63
C LYS A 244 -24.56 -2.02 1.81
N ALA A 245 -23.92 -2.52 2.85
CA ALA A 245 -24.54 -2.76 4.16
C ALA A 245 -23.62 -2.28 5.28
N TYR A 246 -24.18 -2.19 6.48
CA TYR A 246 -23.48 -1.78 7.68
C TYR A 246 -23.39 -2.97 8.63
N PHE A 247 -22.21 -3.17 9.21
CA PHE A 247 -21.92 -4.30 10.09
C PHE A 247 -21.39 -3.78 11.41
N TYR A 248 -21.62 -4.54 12.48
CA TYR A 248 -20.85 -4.36 13.70
C TYR A 248 -19.48 -5.02 13.53
N ALA A 249 -18.45 -4.41 14.10
CA ALA A 249 -17.10 -4.95 14.07
C ALA A 249 -16.32 -4.60 15.34
N LYS A 250 -15.38 -5.47 15.71
CA LYS A 250 -14.35 -5.22 16.74
C LYS A 250 -13.00 -5.02 16.03
N ILE A 251 -12.19 -4.07 16.50
CA ILE A 251 -10.83 -3.86 15.98
C ILE A 251 -9.84 -4.29 17.06
N SER A 252 -9.05 -5.32 16.75
CA SER A 252 -7.97 -5.81 17.60
C SER A 252 -6.66 -5.17 17.15
N LYS A 253 -6.15 -4.25 17.97
CA LYS A 253 -4.90 -3.53 17.71
C LYS A 253 -3.73 -4.25 18.34
N ARG A 254 -2.69 -4.54 17.56
CA ARG A 254 -1.59 -5.39 18.02
C ARG A 254 -0.25 -4.66 17.89
N PRO A 255 0.52 -4.47 18.97
CA PRO A 255 1.78 -3.75 18.92
C PRO A 255 2.81 -4.48 18.04
N GLY A 256 3.23 -3.84 16.94
CA GLY A 256 4.24 -4.40 16.04
C GLY A 256 3.72 -5.44 15.04
N GLU A 257 2.42 -5.74 15.08
CA GLU A 257 1.74 -6.61 14.12
C GLU A 257 0.66 -5.83 13.36
N GLN A 258 0.06 -6.46 12.35
CA GLN A 258 -1.01 -5.85 11.58
C GLN A 258 -2.33 -5.93 12.33
N ASP A 259 -3.02 -4.80 12.45
CA ASP A 259 -4.34 -4.74 13.09
C ASP A 259 -5.36 -5.62 12.34
N VAL A 260 -6.24 -6.26 13.10
CA VAL A 260 -7.31 -7.14 12.57
C VAL A 260 -8.66 -6.51 12.87
N ILE A 261 -9.59 -6.63 11.92
CA ILE A 261 -10.99 -6.30 12.13
C ILE A 261 -11.83 -7.58 12.09
N SER A 262 -12.61 -7.79 13.14
CA SER A 262 -13.53 -8.92 13.31
C SER A 262 -14.94 -8.40 13.00
N ILE A 263 -15.54 -8.87 11.92
CA ILE A 263 -16.84 -8.43 11.40
C ILE A 263 -17.91 -9.39 11.91
N ASP A 264 -18.90 -8.89 12.64
CA ASP A 264 -20.04 -9.66 13.12
C ASP A 264 -20.98 -9.96 11.94
N VAL A 265 -21.13 -11.24 11.58
CA VAL A 265 -22.03 -11.69 10.50
C VAL A 265 -23.35 -12.26 11.02
N LYS A 266 -23.64 -12.12 12.31
CA LYS A 266 -24.92 -12.56 12.89
C LYS A 266 -26.05 -11.59 12.58
N GLU A 267 -25.77 -10.28 12.66
CA GLU A 267 -26.75 -9.23 12.44
C GLU A 267 -26.12 -8.00 11.76
N LEU A 268 -26.91 -7.36 10.90
CA LEU A 268 -26.50 -6.10 10.29
C LEU A 268 -26.70 -4.94 11.26
N ALA A 269 -25.76 -4.00 11.24
CA ALA A 269 -25.92 -2.75 11.96
C ALA A 269 -26.95 -1.84 11.27
N PRO A 270 -27.62 -0.94 12.02
CA PRO A 270 -28.52 0.04 11.44
C PRO A 270 -27.85 0.91 10.38
N ALA A 271 -28.58 1.22 9.31
CA ALA A 271 -28.08 2.07 8.24
C ALA A 271 -27.64 3.44 8.77
N GLN A 272 -26.43 3.88 8.40
CA GLN A 272 -25.88 5.17 8.81
C GLN A 272 -25.84 6.17 7.64
N ALA A 273 -25.99 7.45 7.94
CA ALA A 273 -25.85 8.54 6.95
C ALA A 273 -24.37 8.96 6.81
N TRP A 274 -23.56 8.14 6.11
CA TRP A 274 -22.13 8.39 5.82
C TRP A 274 -21.84 8.53 4.33
#